data_AF-A0A1G5PHE6-F1
#
_entry.id   AF-A0A1G5PHE6-F1
#
_cell.length_a   1.000
_cell.length_b   1.000
_cell.length_c   1.000
_cell.angle_alpha   90.00
_cell.angle_beta   90.00
_cell.angle_gamma   90.00
#
_symmetry.space_group_name_H-M   'P 1'
#
loop_
_entity.id
_entity.type
_entity.pdbx_description
1 polymer ?
#
loop_
_entity_poly.entity_id
_entity_poly.type
_entity_poly.pdbx_seq_one_letter_code
_entity_poly.pdbx_strand_id
1 'polypeptide(L)'
;MTSPEPACLFLPRTDAERFRPVAGSHPVSISDGPEDPAAIDETHWESVSYHHFIDAGFDEETIALYGSNFERTFRDYFLKPKAEVLRTRLDTLTALRALTY
;
A
#
# COMPACT_ATOMS: atom_id res chain seq x y z
N MET A 1 -32.15 -2.24 -1.97
CA MET A 1 -31.19 -1.34 -1.27
C MET A 1 -29.87 -2.05 -1.26
N THR A 2 -28.93 -1.62 -2.10
CA THR A 2 -27.54 -2.10 -2.10
C THR A 2 -26.90 -1.65 -0.78
N SER A 3 -26.26 -2.58 -0.06
CA SER A 3 -25.43 -2.22 1.10
C SER A 3 -24.45 -1.13 0.67
N PRO A 4 -24.19 -0.12 1.53
CA PRO A 4 -23.19 0.89 1.21
C PRO A 4 -21.86 0.19 0.94
N GLU A 5 -21.19 0.58 -0.14
CA GLU A 5 -19.85 0.07 -0.44
C GLU A 5 -18.93 0.31 0.75
N PRO A 6 -18.05 -0.66 1.06
CA PRO A 6 -17.12 -0.52 2.17
C PRO A 6 -16.21 0.68 1.91
N ALA A 7 -16.00 1.50 2.93
CA ALA A 7 -15.15 2.69 2.86
C ALA A 7 -13.68 2.38 2.53
N CYS A 8 -13.27 1.11 2.68
CA CYS A 8 -11.98 0.59 2.30
C CYS A 8 -12.15 -0.88 1.88
N LEU A 9 -11.55 -1.24 0.75
CA LEU A 9 -11.57 -2.60 0.21
C LEU A 9 -10.13 -3.05 -0.02
N PHE A 10 -9.79 -4.25 0.46
CA PHE A 10 -8.52 -4.90 0.17
C PHE A 10 -8.73 -5.86 -1.00
N LEU A 11 -7.94 -5.69 -2.05
CA LEU A 11 -8.01 -6.50 -3.26
C LEU A 11 -6.66 -7.20 -3.48
N PRO A 12 -6.64 -8.50 -3.79
CA PRO A 12 -5.45 -9.12 -4.36
C PRO A 12 -5.18 -8.52 -5.75
N ARG A 13 -3.93 -8.64 -6.21
CA ARG A 13 -3.49 -8.09 -7.51
C ARG A 13 -4.44 -8.41 -8.66
N THR A 14 -4.81 -9.68 -8.82
CA THR A 14 -5.65 -10.14 -9.93
C THR A 14 -7.02 -9.46 -9.96
N ASP A 15 -7.55 -9.12 -8.79
CA ASP A 15 -8.84 -8.48 -8.67
C ASP A 15 -8.71 -6.97 -8.85
N ALA A 16 -7.64 -6.37 -8.31
CA ALA A 16 -7.34 -4.95 -8.49
C ALA A 16 -7.17 -4.57 -9.98
N GLU A 17 -6.49 -5.41 -10.76
CA GLU A 17 -6.27 -5.20 -12.20
C GLU A 17 -7.56 -5.23 -13.03
N ARG A 18 -8.59 -5.91 -12.52
CA ARG A 18 -9.91 -6.03 -13.18
C ARG A 18 -10.97 -5.14 -12.55
N PHE A 19 -10.64 -4.47 -11.45
CA PHE A 19 -11.59 -3.70 -10.68
C PHE A 19 -12.07 -2.48 -11.48
N ARG A 20 -13.34 -2.12 -11.28
CA ARG A 20 -13.94 -0.92 -11.84
C ARG A 20 -14.51 -0.10 -10.70
N PRO A 21 -13.83 0.98 -10.29
CA PRO A 21 -14.23 1.76 -9.14
C PRO A 21 -15.45 2.63 -9.42
N VAL A 22 -16.13 3.02 -8.35
CA VAL A 22 -17.04 4.17 -8.37
C VAL A 22 -16.25 5.48 -8.45
N ALA A 23 -16.89 6.54 -8.98
CA ALA A 23 -16.28 7.86 -9.05
C ALA A 23 -15.81 8.35 -7.67
N GLY A 24 -14.65 9.01 -7.62
CA GLY A 24 -14.03 9.45 -6.37
C GLY A 24 -13.26 8.37 -5.60
N SER A 25 -13.03 7.19 -6.20
CA SER A 25 -12.19 6.16 -5.58
C SER A 25 -10.70 6.39 -5.87
N HIS A 26 -9.86 5.94 -4.94
CA HIS A 26 -8.41 6.08 -4.98
C HIS A 26 -7.73 4.75 -4.61
N PRO A 27 -7.05 4.05 -5.53
CA PRO A 27 -6.34 2.84 -5.19
C PRO A 27 -4.95 3.18 -4.60
N VAL A 28 -4.56 2.40 -3.61
CA VAL A 28 -3.22 2.40 -3.03
C VAL A 28 -2.61 1.04 -3.30
N SER A 29 -1.75 0.95 -4.30
CA SER A 29 -1.06 -0.28 -4.65
C SER A 29 0.13 -0.46 -3.71
N ILE A 30 0.22 -1.61 -3.05
CA ILE A 30 1.34 -2.00 -2.19
C ILE A 30 1.93 -3.30 -2.75
N SER A 31 3.22 -3.29 -3.06
CA SER A 31 3.96 -4.45 -3.59
C SER A 31 5.25 -4.71 -2.80
N ASP A 32 5.87 -5.86 -3.03
CA ASP A 32 7.14 -6.21 -2.37
C ASP A 32 8.33 -5.47 -3.01
N GLY A 33 8.23 -5.14 -4.29
CA GLY A 33 9.27 -4.44 -5.05
C GLY A 33 8.72 -3.41 -6.03
N PRO A 34 9.54 -2.44 -6.47
CA PRO A 34 9.16 -1.45 -7.49
C PRO A 34 8.82 -2.06 -8.85
N GLU A 35 9.31 -3.27 -9.13
CA GLU A 35 9.08 -4.02 -10.37
C GLU A 35 7.77 -4.82 -10.39
N ASP A 36 7.08 -4.96 -9.25
CA ASP A 36 5.91 -5.83 -9.13
C ASP A 36 4.59 -5.13 -8.72
N PRO A 37 4.25 -3.92 -9.22
CA PRO A 37 2.95 -3.34 -8.95
C PRO A 37 1.83 -4.04 -9.75
N ALA A 38 0.60 -3.94 -9.25
CA ALA A 38 -0.59 -4.30 -10.02
C ALA A 38 -0.72 -3.40 -11.26
N ALA A 39 -1.12 -3.97 -12.39
CA ALA A 39 -1.39 -3.22 -13.62
C ALA A 39 -2.74 -2.48 -13.52
N ILE A 40 -2.73 -1.28 -12.94
CA ILE A 40 -3.95 -0.48 -12.73
C ILE A 40 -4.21 0.42 -13.95
N ASP A 41 -5.43 0.34 -14.48
CA ASP A 41 -5.93 1.29 -15.47
C ASP A 41 -6.28 2.62 -14.78
N GLU A 42 -5.34 3.55 -14.76
CA GLU A 42 -5.45 4.82 -14.03
C GLU A 42 -6.58 5.73 -14.55
N THR A 43 -7.11 5.49 -15.75
CA THR A 43 -8.17 6.32 -16.35
C THR A 43 -9.50 6.24 -15.60
N HIS A 44 -9.69 5.20 -14.79
CA HIS A 44 -10.90 4.98 -14.02
C HIS A 44 -10.82 5.48 -12.57
N TRP A 45 -9.66 5.98 -12.13
CA TRP A 45 -9.43 6.37 -10.75
C TRP A 45 -9.20 7.87 -10.62
N GLU A 46 -9.66 8.46 -9.52
CA GLU A 46 -9.49 9.89 -9.26
C GLU A 46 -8.02 10.23 -8.99
N SER A 47 -7.29 9.33 -8.35
CA SER A 47 -5.82 9.34 -8.34
C SER A 47 -5.28 8.00 -7.88
N VAL A 48 -4.10 7.62 -8.36
CA VAL A 48 -3.41 6.37 -8.05
C VAL A 48 -2.13 6.65 -7.27
N SER A 49 -1.76 5.76 -6.34
CA SER A 49 -0.44 5.81 -5.68
C SER A 49 0.14 4.41 -5.51
N TYR A 50 1.45 4.31 -5.76
CA TYR A 50 2.21 3.07 -5.65
C TYR A 50 3.22 3.15 -4.51
N HIS A 51 3.24 2.13 -3.67
CA HIS A 51 4.15 1.99 -2.55
C HIS A 51 4.74 0.59 -2.60
N HIS A 52 5.97 0.43 -2.15
CA HIS A 52 6.58 -0.88 -2.06
C HIS A 52 7.41 -1.03 -0.79
N PHE A 53 7.32 -2.21 -0.18
CA PHE A 53 8.04 -2.59 1.02
C PHE A 53 8.76 -3.89 0.74
N ILE A 54 10.08 -3.83 0.68
CA ILE A 54 10.90 -5.02 0.48
C ILE A 54 10.87 -5.79 1.80
N ASP A 55 10.07 -6.84 1.84
CA ASP A 55 10.28 -7.92 2.78
C ASP A 55 11.48 -8.70 2.27
N ALA A 56 12.66 -8.49 2.87
CA ALA A 56 13.87 -9.19 2.43
C ALA A 56 13.89 -10.67 2.88
N GLY A 57 12.71 -11.29 3.03
CA GLY A 57 12.51 -12.63 3.55
C GLY A 57 12.89 -12.73 5.03
N PHE A 58 12.67 -11.67 5.81
CA PHE A 58 13.06 -11.66 7.21
C PHE A 58 12.00 -12.36 8.05
N ASP A 59 12.10 -13.67 8.16
CA ASP A 59 11.37 -14.42 9.17
C ASP A 59 12.05 -14.32 10.55
N GLU A 60 11.33 -14.79 11.57
CA GLU A 60 11.78 -14.78 12.97
C GLU A 60 13.11 -15.53 13.14
N GLU A 61 13.35 -16.57 12.33
CA GLU A 61 14.56 -17.38 12.33
C GLU A 61 15.76 -16.58 11.78
N THR A 62 15.57 -15.84 10.69
CA THR A 62 16.58 -14.95 10.11
C THR A 62 16.91 -13.81 11.05
N ILE A 63 15.90 -13.18 11.68
CA ILE A 63 16.11 -12.12 12.68
C ILE A 63 16.94 -12.65 13.87
N ALA A 64 16.61 -13.85 14.36
CA ALA A 64 17.35 -14.49 15.44
C ALA A 64 18.80 -14.80 15.07
N LEU A 65 19.06 -15.21 13.82
CA LEU A 65 20.40 -15.51 13.31
C LEU A 65 21.33 -14.28 13.33
N TYR A 66 20.79 -13.11 12.99
CA TYR A 66 21.54 -11.85 13.03
C TYR A 66 21.63 -11.25 14.43
N GLY A 67 20.70 -11.59 15.33
CA GLY A 67 20.70 -11.17 16.73
C GLY A 67 20.88 -9.66 16.88
N SER A 68 21.81 -9.23 17.73
CA SER A 68 22.10 -7.81 17.96
C SER A 68 22.69 -7.07 16.75
N ASN A 69 23.14 -7.79 15.71
CA ASN A 69 23.60 -7.16 14.47
C ASN A 69 22.47 -6.83 13.50
N PHE A 70 21.27 -7.39 13.70
CA PHE A 70 20.14 -7.21 12.78
C PHE A 70 19.84 -5.73 12.53
N GLU A 71 19.66 -4.96 13.61
CA GLU A 71 19.32 -3.54 13.52
C GLU A 71 20.41 -2.70 12.85
N ARG A 72 21.68 -3.09 12.96
CA ARG A 72 22.80 -2.40 12.29
C ARG A 72 22.86 -2.76 10.81
N THR A 73 22.70 -4.03 10.47
CA THR A 73 22.81 -4.54 9.10
C THR A 73 21.62 -4.14 8.24
N PHE A 74 20.44 -4.00 8.85
CA PHE A 74 19.18 -3.79 8.13
C PHE A 74 18.48 -2.49 8.49
N ARG A 75 19.16 -1.55 9.14
CA ARG A 75 18.64 -0.19 9.43
C ARG A 75 18.04 0.48 8.19
N ASP A 76 18.69 0.28 7.04
CA ASP A 76 18.27 0.89 5.78
C ASP A 76 17.09 0.15 5.12
N TYR A 77 16.83 -1.10 5.53
CA TYR A 77 15.61 -1.86 5.22
C TYR A 77 14.45 -1.54 6.17
N PHE A 78 14.70 -0.87 7.29
CA PHE A 78 13.63 -0.20 8.02
C PHE A 78 13.23 1.04 7.22
N LEU A 79 12.32 0.83 6.28
CA LEU A 79 11.81 1.78 5.31
C LEU A 79 10.94 2.87 5.95
N LYS A 80 11.30 3.39 7.13
CA LYS A 80 10.59 4.43 7.87
C LYS A 80 10.19 5.61 6.96
N PRO A 81 11.05 6.12 6.06
CA PRO A 81 10.63 7.14 5.10
C PRO A 81 9.49 6.68 4.17
N LYS A 82 9.50 5.43 3.66
CA LYS A 82 8.41 4.92 2.83
C LYS A 82 7.12 4.70 3.62
N ALA A 83 7.24 4.26 4.87
CA ALA A 83 6.10 4.14 5.77
C ALA A 83 5.46 5.51 6.06
N GLU A 84 6.28 6.54 6.25
CA GLU A 84 5.81 7.93 6.42
C GLU A 84 5.13 8.48 5.16
N VAL A 85 5.65 8.16 3.98
CA VAL A 85 5.02 8.51 2.69
C VAL A 85 3.66 7.83 2.53
N LEU A 86 3.57 6.52 2.79
CA LEU A 86 2.29 5.80 2.75
C LEU A 86 1.30 6.39 3.76
N ARG A 87 1.75 6.64 5.00
CA ARG A 87 0.90 7.24 6.05
C ARG A 87 0.35 8.60 5.62
N THR A 88 1.20 9.49 5.12
CA THR A 88 0.80 10.82 4.66
C THR A 88 -0.23 10.74 3.53
N ARG A 89 -0.06 9.77 2.62
CA ARG A 89 -1.03 9.52 1.54
C ARG A 89 -2.39 9.08 2.09
N LEU A 90 -2.42 8.12 3.01
CA LEU A 90 -3.66 7.65 3.63
C LEU A 90 -4.36 8.76 4.42
N ASP A 91 -3.61 9.59 5.15
CA ASP A 91 -4.15 10.75 5.87
C ASP A 91 -4.80 11.75 4.90
N THR A 92 -4.16 11.99 3.74
CA THR A 92 -4.67 12.87 2.69
C THR A 92 -5.99 12.35 2.10
N LEU A 93 -6.04 11.06 1.76
CA LEU A 93 -7.25 10.42 1.21
C LEU A 93 -8.41 10.44 2.22
N THR A 94 -8.10 10.22 3.50
CA THR A 94 -9.10 10.28 4.57
C THR A 94 -9.66 11.69 4.74
N ALA A 95 -8.80 12.71 4.66
CA ALA A 95 -9.22 14.12 4.74
C ALA A 95 -10.09 14.54 3.53
N LEU A 96 -9.75 14.11 2.31
CA LEU A 96 -10.56 14.36 1.11
C LEU A 96 -11.98 13.80 1.24
N ARG A 97 -12.09 12.56 1.76
CA ARG A 97 -13.39 11.94 2.02
C ARG A 97 -14.22 12.75 3.02
N ALA A 98 -13.60 13.28 4.07
CA ALA A 98 -14.30 14.08 5.09
C ALA A 98 -14.88 15.41 4.55
N LEU A 99 -14.35 15.93 3.44
CA LEU A 99 -14.82 17.16 2.79
C LEU A 99 -15.94 16.92 1.77
N THR A 100 -16.25 15.66 1.46
CA THR A 100 -17.21 15.28 0.40
C THR A 100 -18.59 14.89 0.97
N TYR A 101 -18.83 15.11 2.27
CA TYR A 101 -20.11 14.88 2.96
C TYR A 101 -20.77 16.18 3.40
#